data_AF-A0AAP9MF64-F1
#
_entry.id   AF-A0AAP9MF64-F1
#
_cell.length_a   1.000
_cell.length_b   1.000
_cell.length_c   1.000
_cell.angle_alpha   90.00
_cell.angle_beta   90.00
_cell.angle_gamma   90.00
#
_symmetry.space_group_name_H-M   'P 1'
#
loop_
_entity.id
_entity.type
_entity.pdbx_description
1 polymer ?
#
loop_
_entity_poly.entity_id
_entity_poly.type
_entity_poly.pdbx_seq_one_letter_code
_entity_poly.pdbx_strand_id
1 'polypeptide(L)'
;MKHVRMMYLKGCPHCKAAFAMVKELQDSYPELRGVNIEAIEEQEQKKLADSLDYWYVPTYFVDGVKLLEGVPTKEKVEAVLRAAL
;
A
#
# COMPACT_ATOMS: atom_id res chain seq x y z
N MET A 1 -2.60 15.75 -2.70
CA MET A 1 -2.12 14.47 -2.15
C MET A 1 -3.21 13.80 -1.35
N LYS A 2 -3.65 12.67 -1.88
CA LYS A 2 -4.69 11.82 -1.33
C LYS A 2 -4.12 10.93 -0.24
N HIS A 3 -4.98 10.45 0.64
CA HIS A 3 -4.58 9.57 1.72
C HIS A 3 -4.35 8.14 1.18
N VAL A 4 -3.14 7.61 1.32
CA VAL A 4 -2.80 6.23 0.96
C VAL A 4 -2.68 5.38 2.21
N ARG A 5 -3.42 4.28 2.25
CA ARG A 5 -3.33 3.26 3.28
C ARG A 5 -2.87 1.94 2.69
N MET A 6 -2.01 1.23 3.39
CA MET A 6 -1.59 -0.12 3.07
C MET A 6 -1.87 -1.05 4.24
N MET A 7 -2.74 -2.05 4.04
CA MET A 7 -2.89 -3.16 4.98
C MET A 7 -1.80 -4.19 4.71
N TYR A 8 -1.09 -4.61 5.76
CA TYR A 8 0.01 -5.55 5.65
C TYR A 8 0.11 -6.50 6.84
N LEU A 9 0.87 -7.58 6.66
CA LEU A 9 1.28 -8.50 7.72
C LEU A 9 2.80 -8.56 7.81
N LYS A 10 3.36 -8.50 9.03
CA LYS A 10 4.83 -8.59 9.26
C LYS A 10 5.47 -9.84 8.65
N GLY A 11 4.74 -10.96 8.65
CA GLY A 11 5.17 -12.24 8.09
C GLY A 11 5.03 -12.37 6.57
N CYS A 12 4.34 -11.44 5.90
CA CYS A 12 3.99 -11.60 4.50
C CYS A 12 5.17 -11.21 3.55
N PRO A 13 5.66 -12.14 2.71
CA PRO A 13 6.75 -11.86 1.78
C PRO A 13 6.34 -10.83 0.70
N HIS A 14 5.09 -10.87 0.26
CA HIS A 14 4.56 -9.91 -0.70
C HIS A 14 4.48 -8.50 -0.10
N CYS A 15 4.14 -8.36 1.18
CA CYS A 15 4.16 -7.05 1.85
C CYS A 15 5.58 -6.46 1.89
N LYS A 16 6.58 -7.27 2.22
CA LYS A 16 8.00 -6.85 2.19
C LYS A 16 8.44 -6.41 0.80
N ALA A 17 8.03 -7.16 -0.23
CA ALA A 17 8.30 -6.78 -1.62
C ALA A 17 7.62 -5.46 -2.00
N ALA A 18 6.36 -5.24 -1.58
CA ALA A 18 5.65 -4.00 -1.84
C ALA A 18 6.33 -2.78 -1.19
N PHE A 19 6.81 -2.89 0.06
CA PHE A 19 7.60 -1.83 0.70
C PHE A 19 8.89 -1.52 -0.07
N ALA A 20 9.59 -2.55 -0.56
CA ALA A 20 10.79 -2.37 -1.37
C ALA A 20 10.47 -1.65 -2.71
N MET A 21 9.37 -2.02 -3.37
CA MET A 21 8.89 -1.38 -4.59
C MET A 21 8.54 0.10 -4.35
N VAL A 22 7.83 0.42 -3.27
CA VAL A 22 7.53 1.81 -2.88
C VAL A 22 8.82 2.62 -2.74
N LYS A 23 9.79 2.09 -1.99
CA LYS A 23 11.08 2.76 -1.78
C LYS A 23 11.78 3.02 -3.12
N GLU A 24 11.87 2.00 -3.96
CA GLU A 24 12.55 2.11 -5.27
C GLU A 24 11.86 3.14 -6.18
N LEU A 25 10.53 3.19 -6.19
CA LEU A 25 9.76 4.16 -6.97
C LEU A 25 9.95 5.58 -6.45
N GLN A 26 9.95 5.79 -5.13
CA GLN A 26 10.22 7.10 -4.53
C GLN A 26 11.67 7.56 -4.74
N ASP A 27 12.63 6.65 -4.74
CA ASP A 27 14.01 6.97 -5.07
C ASP A 27 14.13 7.43 -6.54
N SER A 28 13.45 6.72 -7.45
CA SER A 28 13.52 6.92 -8.91
C SER A 28 12.71 8.11 -9.42
N TYR A 29 11.58 8.42 -8.79
CA TYR A 29 10.64 9.47 -9.19
C TYR A 29 10.48 10.49 -8.05
N PRO A 30 11.17 11.65 -8.12
CA PRO A 30 11.12 12.67 -7.07
C PRO A 30 9.70 13.15 -6.75
N GLU A 31 8.79 13.17 -7.72
CA GLU A 31 7.39 13.54 -7.51
C GLU A 31 6.63 12.57 -6.60
N LEU A 32 7.05 11.30 -6.55
CA LEU A 32 6.40 10.26 -5.72
C LEU A 32 6.88 10.28 -4.26
N ARG A 33 7.98 10.98 -3.94
CA ARG A 33 8.54 11.06 -2.57
C ARG A 33 7.59 11.73 -1.59
N GLY A 34 6.72 12.61 -2.08
CA GLY A 34 5.72 13.25 -1.25
C GLY A 34 4.67 12.24 -0.74
N VAL A 35 4.38 11.19 -1.50
CA VAL A 35 3.29 10.27 -1.19
C VAL A 35 3.57 9.53 0.13
N ASN A 36 2.81 9.87 1.16
CA ASN A 36 2.87 9.19 2.44
C ASN A 36 1.93 7.98 2.45
N ILE A 37 2.42 6.83 2.90
CA ILE A 37 1.65 5.59 3.00
C ILE A 37 1.45 5.26 4.47
N GLU A 38 0.21 5.32 4.94
CA GLU A 38 -0.21 4.80 6.24
C GLU A 38 -0.17 3.27 6.18
N ALA A 39 0.94 2.68 6.64
CA ALA A 39 1.08 1.23 6.74
C ALA A 39 0.45 0.71 8.04
N ILE A 40 -0.53 -0.18 7.91
CA ILE A 40 -1.31 -0.73 9.01
C ILE A 40 -1.08 -2.23 9.12
N GLU A 41 -0.56 -2.65 10.26
CA GLU A 41 -0.40 -4.07 10.59
C GLU A 41 -1.76 -4.66 10.99
N GLU A 42 -2.23 -5.61 10.20
CA GLU A 42 -3.57 -6.19 10.31
C GLU A 42 -3.86 -6.85 11.67
N GLN A 43 -2.90 -7.57 12.26
CA GLN A 43 -3.09 -8.27 13.53
C GLN A 43 -3.08 -7.31 14.73
N GLU A 44 -2.40 -6.18 14.60
CA GLU A 44 -2.40 -5.12 15.62
C GLU A 44 -3.66 -4.25 15.53
N GLN A 45 -4.20 -4.07 14.33
CA GLN A 45 -5.35 -3.20 14.05
C GLN A 45 -6.58 -3.99 13.55
N LYS A 46 -6.90 -5.11 14.20
CA LYS A 46 -7.99 -6.03 13.80
C LYS A 46 -9.33 -5.34 13.56
N LYS A 47 -9.76 -4.45 14.47
CA LYS A 47 -11.04 -3.74 14.33
C LYS A 47 -11.11 -2.90 13.05
N LEU A 48 -10.00 -2.32 12.62
CA LEU A 48 -9.93 -1.58 11.38
C LEU A 48 -9.90 -2.54 10.18
N ALA A 49 -9.12 -3.61 10.24
CA ALA A 49 -9.08 -4.63 9.20
C ALA A 49 -10.48 -5.22 8.93
N ASP A 50 -11.20 -5.60 9.99
CA ASP A 50 -12.56 -6.15 9.92
C ASP A 50 -13.59 -5.17 9.34
N SER A 51 -13.29 -3.86 9.32
CA SER A 51 -14.16 -2.83 8.76
C SER A 51 -13.95 -2.57 7.26
N LEU A 52 -12.89 -3.13 6.67
CA LEU A 52 -12.51 -2.91 5.29
C LEU A 52 -12.83 -4.14 4.43
N ASP A 53 -13.23 -3.91 3.18
CA ASP A 53 -13.53 -4.99 2.23
C ASP A 53 -12.28 -5.41 1.44
N TYR A 54 -11.48 -6.32 2.01
CA TYR A 54 -10.31 -6.94 1.35
C TYR A 54 -10.07 -8.36 1.88
N TRP A 55 -9.38 -9.18 1.09
CA TRP A 55 -9.11 -10.57 1.45
C TRP A 55 -7.61 -10.91 1.51
N TYR A 56 -6.79 -10.25 0.69
CA TYR A 56 -5.35 -10.50 0.66
C TYR A 56 -4.52 -9.31 1.11
N VAL A 57 -3.33 -9.57 1.61
CA VAL A 57 -2.29 -8.55 1.82
C VAL A 57 -1.08 -8.79 0.91
N PRO A 58 -0.39 -7.74 0.44
CA PRO A 58 -0.67 -6.32 0.70
C PRO A 58 -1.94 -5.83 0.00
N THR A 59 -2.65 -4.91 0.63
CA THR A 59 -3.77 -4.18 0.01
C THR A 59 -3.60 -2.68 0.18
N TYR A 60 -3.83 -1.92 -0.88
CA TYR A 60 -3.74 -0.46 -0.88
C TYR A 60 -5.10 0.19 -1.13
N PHE A 61 -5.37 1.22 -0.35
CA PHE A 61 -6.50 2.12 -0.51
C PHE A 61 -6.00 3.54 -0.76
N VAL A 62 -6.59 4.25 -1.71
CA VAL A 62 -6.37 5.68 -1.95
C VAL A 62 -7.70 6.40 -1.77
N ASP A 63 -7.78 7.30 -0.78
CA ASP A 63 -9.03 7.94 -0.31
C ASP A 63 -10.18 6.94 -0.09
N GLY A 64 -9.84 5.78 0.48
CA GLY A 64 -10.80 4.70 0.76
C GLY A 64 -11.14 3.81 -0.43
N VAL A 65 -10.65 4.12 -1.65
CA VAL A 65 -10.83 3.28 -2.83
C VAL A 65 -9.72 2.25 -2.93
N LYS A 66 -10.06 0.97 -2.95
CA LYS A 66 -9.11 -0.13 -3.11
C LYS A 66 -8.51 -0.13 -4.52
N LEU A 67 -7.18 -0.07 -4.63
CA LEU A 67 -6.47 -0.03 -5.91
C LEU A 67 -5.55 -1.23 -6.17
N LEU A 68 -5.07 -1.86 -5.11
CA LEU A 68 -4.21 -3.04 -5.19
C LEU A 68 -4.62 -4.01 -4.09
N GLU A 69 -4.73 -5.28 -4.43
CA GLU A 69 -4.90 -6.36 -3.48
C GLU A 69 -4.11 -7.59 -3.95
N GLY A 70 -3.38 -8.22 -3.02
CA GLY A 70 -2.61 -9.44 -3.28
C GLY A 70 -1.23 -9.18 -3.88
N VAL A 71 -0.81 -10.02 -4.83
CA VAL A 71 0.58 -10.01 -5.33
C VAL A 71 0.95 -8.65 -5.94
N PRO A 72 1.92 -7.93 -5.34
CA PRO A 72 2.36 -6.63 -5.83
C PRO A 72 3.28 -6.81 -7.04
N THR A 73 3.24 -5.82 -7.91
CA THR A 73 4.15 -5.63 -9.05
C THR A 73 4.53 -4.16 -9.06
N LYS A 74 5.69 -3.80 -9.63
CA LYS A 74 6.15 -2.40 -9.64
C LYS A 74 5.12 -1.49 -10.30
N GLU A 75 4.53 -1.94 -11.40
CA GLU A 75 3.53 -1.21 -12.17
C GLU A 75 2.28 -0.92 -11.34
N LYS A 76 1.78 -1.92 -10.59
CA LYS A 76 0.61 -1.74 -9.71
C LYS A 76 0.92 -0.81 -8.52
N VAL A 77 2.09 -0.94 -7.91
CA VAL A 77 2.51 -0.07 -6.79
C VAL A 77 2.69 1.36 -7.29
N GLU A 78 3.29 1.55 -8.46
CA GLU A 78 3.43 2.85 -9.10
C GLU A 78 2.07 3.48 -9.39
N ALA A 79 1.10 2.71 -9.91
CA ALA A 79 -0.25 3.20 -10.14
C ALA A 79 -0.92 3.72 -8.85
N VAL A 80 -0.71 3.04 -7.71
CA VAL A 80 -1.17 3.52 -6.40
C VAL A 80 -0.52 4.85 -6.03
N LEU A 81 0.81 4.96 -6.14
CA LEU A 81 1.53 6.18 -5.80
C LEU A 81 1.11 7.36 -6.69
N ARG A 82 0.97 7.12 -8.01
CA ARG A 82 0.54 8.14 -8.97
C ARG A 82 -0.91 8.55 -8.76
N ALA A 83 -1.81 7.63 -8.40
CA ALA A 83 -3.19 7.95 -8.08
C ALA A 83 -3.32 8.86 -6.84
N ALA A 84 -2.30 8.86 -5.98
CA ALA A 84 -2.26 9.61 -4.73
C ALA A 84 -1.68 11.02 -4.81
N LEU A 85 -1.05 11.40 -5.93
CA LEU A 85 -0.64 12.77 -6.20
C LEU A 85 -1.87 13.70 -6.15
#